data_AF-A0A382K488-F1
#
_entry.id   AF-A0A382K488-F1
#
_cell.length_a   1.000
_cell.length_b   1.000
_cell.length_c   1.000
_cell.angle_alpha   90.00
_cell.angle_beta   90.00
_cell.angle_gamma   90.00
#
_symmetry.space_group_name_H-M   'P 1'
#
loop_
_entity.id
_entity.type
_entity.pdbx_description
1 polymer ?
#
loop_
_entity_poly.entity_id
_entity_poly.type
_entity_poly.pdbx_seq_one_letter_code
_entity_poly.pdbx_strand_id
1 'polypeptide(L)'
;MSNFYSAPLSKTQILNAIAEDTEIARKDVAKVMDSLSSVIEGHLKPGAAGVFKMPGLLKISVVDKPATPARFGVPNPFRPGETMDVAAKPASRRVKVAAMKNLKTMAG
;
A
#
# COMPACT_ATOMS: atom_id res chain seq x y z
N MET A 1 -9.57 -24.45 -9.29
CA MET A 1 -8.53 -25.06 -8.42
C MET A 1 -7.97 -23.96 -7.53
N SER A 2 -7.85 -24.20 -6.23
CA SER A 2 -7.23 -23.24 -5.32
C SER A 2 -5.71 -23.31 -5.46
N ASN A 3 -5.10 -22.31 -6.11
CA ASN A 3 -3.65 -22.21 -6.24
C ASN A 3 -3.06 -21.88 -4.86
N PHE A 4 -2.36 -22.84 -4.25
CA PHE A 4 -1.62 -22.64 -3.00
C PHE A 4 -0.16 -22.30 -3.32
N TYR A 5 0.30 -21.15 -2.85
CA TYR A 5 1.68 -20.70 -3.07
C TYR A 5 2.50 -20.85 -1.78
N SER A 6 3.51 -21.72 -1.81
CA SER A 6 4.41 -21.97 -0.66
C SER A 6 5.49 -20.88 -0.51
N ALA A 7 5.77 -20.13 -1.57
CA ALA A 7 6.77 -19.08 -1.60
C ALA A 7 6.21 -17.82 -2.29
N PRO A 8 6.71 -16.61 -1.94
CA PRO A 8 6.28 -15.38 -2.59
C PRO A 8 6.65 -15.40 -4.07
N LEU A 9 5.66 -15.15 -4.94
CA LEU A 9 5.86 -15.07 -6.37
C LEU A 9 6.60 -13.78 -6.75
N SER A 10 7.50 -13.87 -7.74
CA SER A 10 8.12 -12.70 -8.36
C SER A 10 7.15 -11.98 -9.31
N LYS A 11 7.45 -10.72 -9.66
CA LYS A 11 6.61 -9.91 -10.57
C LYS A 11 6.31 -10.64 -11.88
N THR A 12 7.28 -11.39 -12.42
CA THR A 12 7.11 -12.14 -13.66
C THR A 12 6.22 -13.37 -13.47
N GLN A 13 6.34 -14.07 -12.34
CA GLN A 13 5.53 -15.24 -12.03
C GLN A 13 4.06 -14.88 -11.78
N ILE A 14 3.78 -13.74 -11.14
CA ILE A 14 2.39 -13.26 -10.95
C ILE A 14 1.73 -12.99 -12.29
N LEU A 15 2.43 -12.33 -13.22
CA LEU A 15 1.90 -12.06 -14.56
C LEU A 15 1.64 -13.33 -15.36
N ASN A 16 2.50 -14.34 -15.21
CA ASN A 16 2.31 -15.63 -15.87
C ASN A 16 1.12 -16.39 -15.27
N ALA A 17 1.01 -16.45 -13.94
CA ALA A 17 -0.12 -17.12 -13.28
C ALA A 17 -1.47 -16.50 -13.69
N ILE A 18 -1.56 -15.17 -13.74
CA ILE A 18 -2.78 -14.49 -14.20
C ILE A 18 -3.03 -14.77 -15.69
N ALA A 19 -1.99 -14.76 -16.53
CA ALA A 19 -2.12 -15.06 -17.96
C ALA A 19 -2.59 -16.49 -18.22
N GLU A 20 -2.11 -17.46 -17.44
CA GLU A 20 -2.53 -18.87 -17.50
C GLU A 20 -3.97 -19.03 -17.00
N ASP A 21 -4.33 -18.41 -15.88
CA ASP A 21 -5.69 -18.50 -15.31
C ASP A 21 -6.77 -17.80 -16.17
N THR A 22 -6.40 -16.72 -16.88
CA THR A 22 -7.34 -15.93 -17.68
C THR A 22 -7.27 -16.22 -19.18
N GLU A 23 -6.32 -17.05 -19.62
CA GLU A 23 -6.02 -17.34 -21.04
C GLU A 23 -5.71 -16.08 -21.87
N ILE A 24 -5.24 -15.00 -21.23
CA ILE A 24 -4.90 -13.74 -21.88
C ILE A 24 -3.39 -13.68 -22.16
N ALA A 25 -3.01 -13.07 -23.29
CA ALA A 25 -1.61 -12.82 -23.59
C ALA A 25 -0.94 -12.01 -22.47
N ARG A 26 0.24 -12.45 -22.00
CA ARG A 26 1.02 -11.77 -20.95
C ARG A 26 1.24 -10.27 -21.21
N LYS A 27 1.35 -9.88 -22.48
CA LYS A 27 1.49 -8.47 -22.90
C LYS A 27 0.26 -7.64 -22.51
N ASP A 28 -0.93 -8.19 -22.63
CA ASP A 28 -2.16 -7.48 -22.30
C ASP A 28 -2.42 -7.50 -20.79
N VAL A 29 -2.04 -8.56 -20.08
CA VAL A 29 -2.02 -8.57 -18.61
C VAL A 29 -1.08 -7.47 -18.07
N ALA A 30 0.10 -7.30 -18.65
CA ALA A 30 1.01 -6.21 -18.30
C ALA A 30 0.37 -4.83 -18.53
N LYS A 31 -0.28 -4.60 -19.69
CA LYS A 31 -0.99 -3.35 -19.97
C LYS A 31 -2.11 -3.06 -18.97
N VAL A 32 -2.85 -4.08 -18.54
CA VAL A 32 -3.92 -3.93 -17.52
C VAL A 32 -3.32 -3.50 -16.18
N MET A 33 -2.21 -4.11 -15.77
CA MET A 33 -1.51 -3.73 -14.53
C MET A 33 -0.94 -2.31 -14.59
N ASP A 34 -0.43 -1.89 -15.75
CA ASP A 34 0.06 -0.53 -15.95
C ASP A 34 -1.09 0.50 -15.95
N SER A 35 -2.21 0.18 -16.62
CA SER A 35 -3.42 1.00 -16.60
C SER A 35 -3.99 1.14 -15.19
N LEU A 36 -4.06 0.04 -14.43
CA LEU A 36 -4.48 0.05 -13.03
C LEU A 36 -3.59 0.96 -12.18
N SER A 37 -2.28 0.91 -12.40
CA SER A 37 -1.32 1.79 -11.71
C SER A 37 -1.55 3.26 -12.04
N SER A 38 -1.85 3.58 -13.31
CA SER A 38 -2.17 4.95 -13.75
C SER A 38 -3.47 5.48 -13.13
N VAL A 39 -4.52 4.64 -13.06
CA VAL A 39 -5.79 5.01 -12.39
C VAL A 39 -5.55 5.27 -10.91
N ILE A 40 -4.76 4.43 -10.24
CA ILE A 40 -4.39 4.60 -8.84
C ILE A 40 -3.61 5.90 -8.63
N GLU A 41 -2.65 6.20 -9.52
CA GLU A 41 -1.90 7.46 -9.49
C GLU A 41 -2.82 8.68 -9.60
N GLY A 42 -3.79 8.63 -10.51
CA GLY A 42 -4.80 9.69 -10.68
C GLY A 42 -5.62 9.95 -9.41
N HIS A 43 -5.93 8.93 -8.62
CA HIS A 43 -6.67 9.06 -7.35
C HIS A 43 -5.78 9.48 -6.17
N LEU A 44 -4.48 9.16 -6.24
CA LEU A 44 -3.50 9.45 -5.19
C LEU A 44 -2.84 10.81 -5.33
N LYS A 45 -2.93 11.49 -6.48
CA LYS A 45 -2.29 12.81 -6.69
C LYS A 45 -2.73 13.86 -5.65
N PRO A 46 -1.87 14.85 -5.35
CA PRO A 46 -2.26 15.97 -4.50
C PRO A 46 -3.45 16.70 -5.13
N GLY A 47 -4.53 16.91 -4.37
CA GLY A 47 -5.78 17.51 -4.89
C GLY A 47 -6.75 16.53 -5.55
N ALA A 48 -6.41 15.25 -5.68
CA ALA A 48 -7.34 14.22 -6.11
C ALA A 48 -8.18 13.67 -4.93
N ALA A 49 -9.08 12.72 -5.21
CA ALA A 49 -9.99 12.14 -4.24
C ALA A 49 -9.31 11.53 -2.99
N GLY A 50 -8.01 11.19 -3.06
CA GLY A 50 -7.22 10.74 -1.92
C GLY A 50 -7.63 9.35 -1.40
N VAL A 51 -8.59 8.70 -2.05
CA VAL A 51 -9.10 7.38 -1.70
C VAL A 51 -9.36 6.59 -2.98
N PHE A 52 -8.75 5.41 -3.07
CA PHE A 52 -9.04 4.42 -4.09
C PHE A 52 -9.60 3.17 -3.42
N LYS A 53 -10.73 2.68 -3.91
CA LYS A 53 -11.34 1.43 -3.42
C LYS A 53 -11.35 0.45 -4.56
N MET A 54 -10.59 -0.64 -4.41
CA MET A 54 -10.75 -1.80 -5.28
C MET A 54 -11.81 -2.71 -4.65
N PRO A 55 -12.98 -2.89 -5.28
CA PRO A 55 -14.03 -3.75 -4.75
C PRO A 55 -13.48 -5.15 -4.45
N GLY A 56 -13.80 -5.69 -3.28
CA GLY A 56 -13.42 -7.05 -2.88
C GLY A 56 -11.96 -7.24 -2.48
N LEU A 57 -11.07 -6.26 -2.63
CA LEU A 57 -9.65 -6.41 -2.27
C LEU A 57 -9.23 -5.39 -1.22
N LEU A 58 -8.90 -4.18 -1.65
CA LEU A 58 -8.18 -3.21 -0.82
C LEU A 58 -8.70 -1.78 -0.99
N LYS A 59 -8.62 -1.03 0.10
CA LYS A 59 -8.82 0.42 0.13
C LYS A 59 -7.48 1.08 0.32
N ILE A 60 -7.07 1.90 -0.63
CA ILE A 60 -5.91 2.78 -0.52
C ILE A 60 -6.43 4.16 -0.12
N SER A 61 -5.91 4.72 0.96
CA SER A 61 -6.24 6.07 1.43
C SER A 61 -4.98 6.86 1.68
N VAL A 62 -4.98 8.12 1.30
CA VAL A 62 -3.91 9.05 1.61
C VAL A 62 -4.24 9.78 2.91
N VAL A 63 -3.28 9.77 3.82
CA VAL A 63 -3.37 10.46 5.10
C VAL A 63 -2.31 11.55 5.11
N ASP A 64 -2.77 12.80 5.07
CA ASP A 64 -1.91 13.96 5.25
C ASP A 64 -1.60 14.11 6.73
N LYS A 65 -0.33 13.95 7.10
CA LYS A 65 0.14 14.17 8.46
C LYS A 65 0.57 15.63 8.60
N PRO A 66 0.01 16.40 9.55
CA PRO A 66 0.44 17.76 9.79
C PRO A 66 1.88 17.80 10.31
N ALA A 67 2.52 18.95 10.17
CA ALA A 67 3.84 19.17 10.73
C ALA A 67 3.81 19.00 12.25
N THR A 68 4.79 18.29 12.80
CA THR A 68 4.93 18.12 14.25
C THR A 68 6.08 19.00 14.74
N PRO A 69 5.84 19.87 15.75
CA PRO A 69 6.89 20.73 16.30
C PRO A 69 7.97 19.89 17.00
N ALA A 70 9.14 20.51 17.20
CA ALA A 70 10.21 19.90 17.98
C ALA A 70 9.74 19.64 19.41
N ARG A 71 10.08 18.46 19.94
CA ARG A 71 9.78 18.08 21.33
C ARG A 71 11.09 17.82 22.05
N PHE A 72 11.31 18.56 23.13
CA PHE A 72 12.49 18.42 23.98
C PHE A 72 12.16 17.54 25.18
N GLY A 73 13.15 16.80 25.69
CA GLY A 73 12.97 16.03 26.93
C GLY A 73 12.10 14.77 26.80
N VAL A 74 11.96 14.18 25.61
CA VAL A 74 11.09 13.02 25.39
C VAL A 74 11.81 11.75 25.89
N PRO A 75 11.14 10.85 26.64
CA PRO A 75 11.77 9.60 27.09
C PRO A 75 12.35 8.80 25.92
N ASN A 76 13.64 8.48 25.97
CA ASN A 76 14.31 7.73 24.91
C ASN A 76 13.86 6.25 24.94
N PRO A 77 13.21 5.74 23.89
CA PRO A 77 12.78 4.34 23.83
C PRO A 77 13.94 3.34 23.82
N PHE A 78 15.16 3.78 23.49
CA PHE A 78 16.35 2.95 23.37
C PHE A 78 17.22 2.94 24.64
N ARG A 79 17.07 3.93 25.52
CA ARG A 79 17.84 4.05 26.77
C ARG A 79 16.94 4.53 27.91
N PRO A 80 16.43 3.61 28.74
CA PRO A 80 15.56 3.96 29.87
C PRO A 80 16.29 4.90 30.84
N GLY A 81 15.73 6.08 31.07
CA GLY A 81 16.28 7.10 31.99
C GLY A 81 16.96 8.29 31.32
N GLU A 82 17.26 8.21 30.02
CA GLU A 82 17.76 9.35 29.24
C GLU A 82 16.62 10.02 28.47
N THR A 83 16.69 11.36 28.37
CA THR A 83 15.78 12.12 27.50
C THR A 83 16.44 12.35 26.14
N MET A 84 15.63 12.42 25.09
CA MET A 84 16.08 12.76 23.75
C MET A 84 15.27 13.92 23.17
N ASP A 85 15.93 14.72 22.36
CA ASP A 85 15.29 15.80 21.60
C ASP A 85 14.81 15.24 20.25
N VAL A 86 13.52 15.42 19.98
CA VAL A 86 12.90 15.04 18.71
C VAL A 86 12.79 16.29 17.86
N ALA A 87 13.56 16.34 16.78
CA ALA A 87 13.49 17.42 15.79
C ALA A 87 12.08 17.56 15.19
N ALA A 88 11.76 18.77 14.75
CA ALA A 88 10.51 19.03 14.03
C ALA A 88 10.42 18.15 12.78
N LYS A 89 9.24 17.59 12.51
CA LYS A 89 8.98 16.81 11.30
C LYS A 89 8.04 17.61 10.40
N PRO A 90 8.38 17.83 9.13
CA PRO A 90 7.53 18.55 8.20
C PRO A 90 6.23 17.78 7.93
N ALA A 91 5.23 18.48 7.38
CA ALA A 91 4.01 17.85 6.90
C ALA A 91 4.39 16.77 5.86
N SER A 92 3.81 15.59 6.00
CA SER A 92 4.13 14.44 5.15
C SER A 92 2.87 13.72 4.72
N ARG A 93 2.86 13.26 3.48
CA ARG A 93 1.74 12.53 2.90
C ARG A 93 2.01 11.04 3.00
N ARG A 94 1.13 10.29 3.65
CA ARG A 94 1.31 8.84 3.84
C ARG A 94 0.22 8.05 3.13
N VAL A 95 0.62 7.02 2.41
CA VAL A 95 -0.31 6.07 1.81
C VAL A 95 -0.62 4.96 2.83
N LYS A 96 -1.90 4.73 3.10
CA LYS A 96 -2.37 3.65 3.95
C LYS A 96 -3.21 2.69 3.11
N VAL A 97 -2.84 1.41 3.13
CA VAL A 97 -3.61 0.34 2.49
C VAL A 97 -4.35 -0.44 3.57
N ALA A 98 -5.66 -0.57 3.42
CA ALA A 98 -6.52 -1.33 4.32
C ALA A 98 -7.17 -2.50 3.57
N ALA A 99 -7.10 -3.70 4.16
CA ALA A 99 -7.75 -4.89 3.64
C ALA A 99 -9.26 -4.83 3.89
N MET A 100 -10.06 -5.13 2.86
CA MET A 100 -11.51 -5.20 2.93
C MET A 100 -11.99 -6.55 3.50
N LYS A 101 -13.30 -6.67 3.75
CA LYS A 101 -13.91 -7.87 4.35
C LYS A 101 -13.51 -9.17 3.64
N ASN A 102 -13.55 -9.19 2.31
CA ASN A 102 -13.21 -10.37 1.51
C ASN A 102 -11.77 -10.85 1.74
N LEU A 103 -10.78 -9.95 1.76
CA LEU A 103 -9.39 -10.33 2.06
C LEU A 103 -9.23 -10.88 3.49
N LYS A 104 -9.96 -10.30 4.45
CA LYS A 104 -9.93 -10.82 5.82
C LYS A 104 -10.51 -12.23 5.90
N THR A 105 -11.62 -12.49 5.21
CA THR A 105 -12.21 -13.83 5.14
C THR A 105 -11.32 -14.85 4.42
N MET A 106 -10.52 -14.42 3.43
CA MET A 106 -9.57 -15.30 2.74
C MET A 106 -8.34 -15.66 3.60
N ALA A 107 -7.97 -14.80 4.57
CA ALA A 107 -6.83 -15.03 5.44
C ALA A 107 -7.14 -15.90 6.67
N GLY A 108 -8.43 -16.04 7.02
CA GLY A 108 -8.90 -16.73 8.24
C GLY A 108 -9.74 -15.82 9.12
#